data_AF-A0AB33AL72-F1
#
_entry.id   AF-A0AB33AL72-F1
#
_cell.length_a   1.000
_cell.length_b   1.000
_cell.length_c   1.000
_cell.angle_alpha   90.00
_cell.angle_beta   90.00
_cell.angle_gamma   90.00
#
_symmetry.space_group_name_H-M   'P 1'
#
loop_
_entity.id
_entity.type
_entity.pdbx_description
1 polymer ?
#
loop_
_entity_poly.entity_id
_entity_poly.type
_entity_poly.pdbx_seq_one_letter_code
_entity_poly.pdbx_strand_id
1 'polypeptide(L)'
;MLYVGIDVAKNKHDVTVIDNTGKMVLKPITITNRKQGFELLHNTLKQLNQNCLTAMENTGHYALNLLTFLHQNNYQIYTYSPLLVKEFTKSLSLRKTKTDKKDAHTIALKLLSDSNRALFMHDNRQEELEIMTRHMNRLKKHQSDWKVQYTECLDIIFPELHQVVTKHSDYVYELLKRFPSPEKMVTAGFDKLIEIKRLTAKHALDILELAPNSIGTTSLAREFELIEIIENIQHYEKLIKQTEKKIDELMAELNSVITTVPGISNRLASVILAEIRNINTFNHSAQLQTFAGLELAIY
;
A
#
# COMPACT_ATOMS: atom_id res chain seq x y z
N MET A 1 -33.20 16.57 -0.01
CA MET A 1 -31.88 15.88 -0.09
C MET A 1 -30.94 16.67 0.80
N LEU A 2 -30.15 15.99 1.62
CA LEU A 2 -29.18 16.60 2.51
C LEU A 2 -27.78 16.12 2.14
N TYR A 3 -26.79 16.96 2.44
CA TYR A 3 -25.38 16.69 2.17
C TYR A 3 -24.63 16.67 3.49
N VAL A 4 -24.00 15.53 3.78
CA VAL A 4 -23.25 15.28 5.00
C VAL A 4 -21.78 15.31 4.64
N GLY A 5 -21.02 16.22 5.24
CA GLY A 5 -19.56 16.23 5.15
C GLY A 5 -18.96 15.76 6.46
N ILE A 6 -18.02 14.82 6.39
CA ILE A 6 -17.35 14.24 7.53
C ILE A 6 -15.85 14.49 7.40
N ASP A 7 -15.30 15.22 8.36
CA ASP A 7 -13.86 15.31 8.56
C ASP A 7 -13.40 14.21 9.51
N VAL A 8 -12.52 13.34 9.03
CA VAL A 8 -12.13 12.10 9.70
C VAL A 8 -10.79 12.28 10.40
N ALA A 9 -10.79 12.15 11.73
CA ALA A 9 -9.57 12.04 12.53
C ALA A 9 -9.50 10.74 13.33
N LYS A 10 -8.35 10.50 13.97
CA LYS A 10 -8.02 9.25 14.69
C LYS A 10 -9.07 8.84 15.73
N ASN A 11 -9.43 9.76 16.63
CA ASN A 11 -10.26 9.48 17.81
C ASN A 11 -11.70 9.99 17.69
N LYS A 12 -11.93 10.97 16.82
CA LYS A 12 -13.19 11.67 16.64
C LYS A 12 -13.36 12.05 15.18
N HIS A 13 -14.61 12.21 14.75
CA HIS A 13 -14.96 12.73 13.44
C HIS A 13 -15.89 13.92 13.62
N ASP A 14 -15.66 14.98 12.85
CA ASP A 14 -16.50 16.18 12.86
C ASP A 14 -17.45 16.13 11.67
N VAL A 15 -18.74 16.33 11.91
CA VAL A 15 -19.81 16.11 10.92
C VAL A 15 -20.62 17.38 10.77
N THR A 16 -20.84 17.78 9.52
CA THR A 16 -21.71 18.90 9.15
C THR A 16 -22.77 18.43 8.15
N VAL A 17 -24.01 18.87 8.34
CA VAL A 17 -25.12 18.58 7.43
C VAL A 17 -25.67 19.88 6.86
N ILE A 18 -25.72 19.96 5.53
CA ILE A 18 -26.24 21.11 4.79
C ILE A 18 -27.42 20.71 3.89
N ASP A 19 -28.28 21.68 3.60
CA ASP A 19 -29.36 21.55 2.62
C ASP A 19 -28.89 21.89 1.19
N ASN A 20 -29.83 21.88 0.25
CA ASN A 20 -29.60 22.21 -1.16
C ASN A 20 -29.14 23.66 -1.40
N THR A 21 -29.29 24.55 -0.41
CA THR A 21 -28.84 25.96 -0.48
C THR A 21 -27.45 26.14 0.11
N GLY A 22 -26.86 25.07 0.66
CA GLY A 22 -25.58 25.12 1.36
C GLY A 22 -25.69 25.57 2.82
N LYS A 23 -26.91 25.76 3.34
CA LYS A 23 -27.13 26.20 4.72
C LYS A 23 -27.10 25.00 5.66
N MET A 24 -26.49 25.18 6.84
CA MET A 24 -26.47 24.14 7.88
C MET A 24 -27.87 23.86 8.42
N VAL A 25 -28.24 22.57 8.45
CA VAL A 25 -29.52 22.08 8.97
C VAL A 25 -29.45 21.83 10.48
N LEU A 26 -28.26 21.52 10.97
CA LEU A 26 -27.98 21.26 12.38
C LEU A 26 -26.63 21.85 12.79
N LYS A 27 -26.44 22.09 14.10
CA LYS A 27 -25.14 22.49 14.64
C LYS A 27 -24.13 21.36 14.40
N PRO A 28 -22.90 21.64 13.90
CA PRO A 28 -21.90 20.61 13.66
C PRO A 28 -21.71 19.71 14.88
N ILE A 29 -21.77 18.40 14.65
CA ILE A 29 -21.63 17.39 15.70
C ILE A 29 -20.24 16.77 15.62
N THR A 30 -19.73 16.35 16.76
CA THR A 30 -18.48 15.60 16.85
C THR A 30 -18.82 14.22 17.37
N ILE A 31 -18.47 13.18 16.62
CA ILE A 31 -18.69 11.78 17.01
C ILE A 31 -17.36 11.13 17.38
N THR A 32 -17.38 10.15 18.28
CA THR A 32 -16.20 9.36 18.61
C THR A 32 -15.99 8.25 17.60
N ASN A 33 -14.73 7.83 17.37
CA ASN A 33 -14.41 6.66 16.54
C ASN A 33 -14.67 5.36 17.33
N ARG A 34 -15.93 5.16 17.74
CA ARG A 34 -16.46 4.04 18.52
C ARG A 34 -17.89 3.75 18.09
N LYS A 35 -18.38 2.54 18.36
CA LYS A 35 -19.76 2.13 18.06
C LYS A 35 -20.81 3.15 18.52
N GLN A 36 -20.69 3.67 19.74
CA GLN A 36 -21.60 4.71 20.27
C GLN A 36 -21.60 5.99 19.44
N GLY A 37 -20.44 6.43 18.95
CA GLY A 37 -20.34 7.61 18.07
C GLY A 37 -20.94 7.37 16.69
N PHE A 38 -20.77 6.15 16.15
CA PHE A 38 -21.36 5.77 14.86
C PHE A 38 -22.89 5.64 14.96
N GLU A 39 -23.40 5.06 16.04
CA GLU A 39 -24.84 5.00 16.33
C GLU A 39 -25.43 6.40 16.54
N LEU A 40 -24.71 7.30 17.21
CA LEU A 40 -25.10 8.70 17.35
C LEU A 40 -25.28 9.36 15.98
N LEU A 41 -24.30 9.20 15.07
CA LEU A 41 -24.39 9.70 13.70
C LEU A 41 -25.63 9.13 12.98
N HIS A 42 -25.80 7.82 13.00
CA HIS A 42 -26.92 7.15 12.34
C HIS A 42 -28.27 7.63 12.84
N ASN A 43 -28.42 7.73 14.16
CA ASN A 43 -29.66 8.19 14.79
C ASN A 43 -29.94 9.66 14.46
N THR A 44 -28.92 10.52 14.48
CA THR A 44 -29.07 11.94 14.08
C THR A 44 -29.50 12.04 12.62
N LEU A 45 -28.88 11.31 11.70
CA LEU A 45 -29.26 11.36 10.28
C LEU A 45 -30.66 10.80 10.03
N LYS A 46 -31.04 9.71 10.72
CA LYS A 46 -32.40 9.16 10.66
C LYS A 46 -33.46 10.15 11.15
N GLN A 47 -33.20 10.87 12.24
CA GLN A 47 -34.16 11.86 12.78
C GLN A 47 -34.47 13.01 11.82
N LEU A 48 -33.60 13.30 10.85
CA LEU A 48 -33.85 14.31 9.83
C LEU A 48 -34.90 13.87 8.80
N ASN A 49 -35.25 12.58 8.75
CA ASN A 49 -36.26 12.00 7.86
C ASN A 49 -36.11 12.44 6.38
N GLN A 50 -34.87 12.57 5.92
CA GLN A 50 -34.54 12.95 4.54
C GLN A 50 -33.38 12.11 4.02
N ASN A 51 -33.35 11.89 2.70
CA ASN A 51 -32.22 11.23 2.05
C ASN A 51 -30.95 12.08 2.20
N CYS A 52 -29.85 11.41 2.57
CA CYS A 52 -28.54 12.02 2.80
C CYS A 52 -27.51 11.43 1.84
N LEU A 53 -26.72 12.31 1.22
CA LEU A 53 -25.47 11.95 0.56
C LEU A 53 -24.32 12.29 1.49
N THR A 54 -23.40 11.35 1.71
CA THR A 54 -22.31 11.51 2.66
C THR A 54 -20.98 11.58 1.94
N ALA A 55 -20.14 12.57 2.27
CA ALA A 55 -18.78 12.66 1.77
C ALA A 55 -17.77 12.73 2.90
N MET A 56 -16.58 12.19 2.65
CA MET A 56 -15.41 12.36 3.50
C MET A 56 -14.14 12.49 2.64
N GLU A 57 -13.10 13.05 3.23
CA GLU A 57 -11.77 13.03 2.63
C GLU A 57 -11.18 11.62 2.78
N ASN A 58 -10.49 11.12 1.75
CA ASN A 58 -9.80 9.83 1.76
C ASN A 58 -8.51 9.93 2.59
N THR A 59 -8.64 10.14 3.90
CA THR A 59 -7.54 10.35 4.85
C THR A 59 -7.09 9.03 5.49
N GLY A 60 -6.71 8.06 4.65
CA GLY A 60 -6.08 6.83 5.10
C GLY A 60 -6.96 5.96 6.02
N HIS A 61 -6.31 5.16 6.86
CA HIS A 61 -6.96 4.04 7.58
C HIS A 61 -8.00 4.45 8.64
N TYR A 62 -8.04 5.71 9.08
CA TYR A 62 -9.01 6.15 10.11
C TYR A 62 -10.45 6.23 9.59
N ALA A 63 -10.65 6.32 8.27
CA ALA A 63 -11.97 6.37 7.66
C ALA A 63 -12.63 4.98 7.53
N LEU A 64 -11.84 3.90 7.48
CA LEU A 64 -12.31 2.56 7.09
C LEU A 64 -13.46 2.05 7.95
N ASN A 65 -13.31 2.08 9.28
CA ASN A 65 -14.36 1.60 10.20
C ASN A 65 -15.68 2.36 10.03
N LEU A 66 -15.60 3.68 9.79
CA LEU A 66 -16.77 4.51 9.56
C LEU A 66 -17.38 4.23 8.18
N LEU A 67 -16.57 4.07 7.14
CA LEU A 67 -17.01 3.67 5.81
C LEU A 67 -17.79 2.36 5.86
N THR A 68 -17.21 1.31 6.46
CA THR A 68 -17.88 0.00 6.61
C THR A 68 -19.22 0.13 7.34
N PHE A 69 -19.27 0.88 8.44
CA PHE A 69 -20.51 1.12 9.18
C PHE A 69 -21.58 1.83 8.33
N LEU A 70 -21.18 2.87 7.58
CA LEU A 70 -22.10 3.62 6.72
C LEU A 70 -22.62 2.75 5.56
N HIS A 71 -21.77 1.92 4.95
CA HIS A 71 -22.17 0.96 3.92
C HIS A 71 -23.18 -0.08 4.46
N GLN A 72 -22.92 -0.66 5.63
CA GLN A 72 -23.85 -1.61 6.28
C GLN A 72 -25.22 -1.00 6.60
N ASN A 73 -25.29 0.32 6.76
CA ASN A 73 -26.51 1.07 6.98
C ASN A 73 -27.10 1.69 5.70
N ASN A 74 -26.61 1.28 4.52
CA ASN A 74 -27.09 1.70 3.18
C ASN A 74 -26.97 3.21 2.90
N TYR A 75 -25.96 3.88 3.45
CA TYR A 75 -25.66 5.26 3.08
C TYR A 75 -24.92 5.32 1.73
N GLN A 76 -25.24 6.34 0.91
CA GLN A 76 -24.44 6.68 -0.26
C GLN A 76 -23.24 7.51 0.17
N ILE A 77 -22.04 7.00 -0.10
CA ILE A 77 -20.80 7.57 0.41
C ILE A 77 -19.91 7.98 -0.77
N TYR A 78 -19.24 9.11 -0.61
CA TYR A 78 -18.32 9.67 -1.57
C TYR A 78 -16.98 9.95 -0.88
N THR A 79 -15.87 9.58 -1.51
CA THR A 79 -14.52 9.81 -0.98
C THR A 79 -13.71 10.68 -1.93
N TYR A 80 -13.33 11.88 -1.46
CA TYR A 80 -12.51 12.82 -2.22
C TYR A 80 -11.03 12.71 -1.83
N SER A 81 -10.11 12.92 -2.76
CA SER A 81 -8.69 12.97 -2.42
C SER A 81 -8.37 14.24 -1.61
N PRO A 82 -7.39 14.18 -0.68
CA PRO A 82 -6.93 15.36 0.07
C PRO A 82 -6.57 16.57 -0.80
N LEU A 83 -6.00 16.31 -1.99
CA LEU A 83 -5.65 17.36 -2.94
C LEU A 83 -6.88 18.07 -3.49
N LEU A 84 -7.92 17.32 -3.87
CA LEU A 84 -9.16 17.92 -4.40
C LEU A 84 -9.88 18.76 -3.35
N VAL A 85 -9.96 18.26 -2.12
CA VAL A 85 -10.55 19.02 -1.00
C VAL A 85 -9.73 20.30 -0.77
N LYS A 86 -8.40 20.21 -0.73
CA LYS A 86 -7.52 21.36 -0.54
C LYS A 86 -7.67 22.44 -1.62
N GLU A 87 -7.68 22.06 -2.90
CA GLU A 87 -7.86 23.03 -4.00
C GLU A 87 -9.27 23.65 -3.96
N PHE A 88 -10.31 22.87 -3.64
CA PHE A 88 -11.65 23.41 -3.45
C PHE A 88 -11.74 24.40 -2.29
N THR A 89 -11.12 24.09 -1.15
CA THR A 89 -11.07 25.01 0.01
C THR A 89 -10.45 26.35 -0.35
N LYS A 90 -9.36 26.35 -1.12
CA LYS A 90 -8.72 27.60 -1.60
C LYS A 90 -9.64 28.43 -2.49
N SER A 91 -10.48 27.77 -3.30
CA SER A 91 -11.42 28.47 -4.19
C SER A 91 -12.53 29.19 -3.42
N LEU A 92 -12.91 28.67 -2.24
CA LEU A 92 -13.94 29.27 -1.38
C LEU A 92 -13.42 30.41 -0.51
N SER A 93 -12.16 30.34 -0.06
CA SER A 93 -11.59 31.35 0.83
C SER A 93 -10.07 31.38 0.81
N LEU A 94 -9.51 32.58 0.75
CA LEU A 94 -8.08 32.83 0.92
C LEU A 94 -7.65 32.84 2.42
N ARG A 95 -8.60 32.79 3.37
CA ARG A 95 -8.27 32.81 4.81
C ARG A 95 -7.80 31.44 5.28
N LYS A 96 -6.61 31.39 5.88
CA LYS A 96 -5.95 30.17 6.40
C LYS A 96 -6.53 29.61 7.73
N THR A 97 -7.75 29.97 8.13
CA THR A 97 -8.29 29.49 9.43
C THR A 97 -8.86 28.08 9.31
N LYS A 98 -8.02 27.08 9.57
CA LYS A 98 -8.35 25.65 9.58
C LYS A 98 -8.99 25.24 10.90
N THR A 99 -10.18 24.66 10.85
CA THR A 99 -10.84 24.02 12.00
C THR A 99 -11.59 22.80 11.49
N ASP A 100 -11.53 21.67 12.19
CA ASP A 100 -12.17 20.39 11.79
C ASP A 100 -13.64 20.56 11.34
N LYS A 101 -14.39 21.45 12.02
CA LYS A 101 -15.80 21.75 11.67
C LYS A 101 -15.96 22.49 10.32
N LYS A 102 -15.03 23.37 9.97
CA LYS A 102 -15.01 24.04 8.66
C LYS A 102 -14.58 23.08 7.56
N ASP A 103 -13.68 22.16 7.87
CA ASP A 103 -13.22 21.14 6.93
C ASP A 103 -14.40 20.20 6.59
N ALA A 104 -15.14 19.73 7.59
CA ALA A 104 -16.39 18.97 7.40
C ALA A 104 -17.44 19.73 6.57
N HIS A 105 -17.64 21.03 6.84
CA HIS A 105 -18.55 21.87 6.04
C HIS A 105 -18.08 22.01 4.58
N THR A 106 -16.78 22.16 4.37
CA THR A 106 -16.20 22.29 3.03
C THR A 106 -16.36 21.00 2.22
N ILE A 107 -16.22 19.84 2.87
CA ILE A 107 -16.49 18.53 2.26
C ILE A 107 -17.97 18.41 1.85
N ALA A 108 -18.90 18.85 2.70
CA ALA A 108 -20.33 18.86 2.38
C ALA A 108 -20.63 19.77 1.17
N LEU A 109 -20.05 20.98 1.14
CA LEU A 109 -20.16 21.92 0.02
C LEU A 109 -19.55 21.37 -1.27
N LYS A 110 -18.42 20.66 -1.17
CA LYS A 110 -17.81 19.99 -2.32
C LYS A 110 -18.78 18.97 -2.89
N LEU A 111 -19.36 18.10 -2.04
CA LEU A 111 -20.36 17.13 -2.49
C LEU A 111 -21.59 17.78 -3.12
N LEU A 112 -22.09 18.88 -2.55
CA LEU A 112 -23.22 19.63 -3.09
C LEU A 112 -22.92 20.22 -4.48
N SER A 113 -21.74 20.80 -4.67
CA SER A 113 -21.34 21.53 -5.88
C SER A 113 -20.74 20.65 -6.98
N ASP A 114 -20.30 19.43 -6.68
CA ASP A 114 -19.62 18.58 -7.65
C ASP A 114 -20.62 17.93 -8.64
N SER A 115 -20.56 18.32 -9.90
CA SER A 115 -21.33 17.72 -10.99
C SER A 115 -20.84 16.31 -11.35
N ASN A 116 -19.57 16.01 -11.08
CA ASN A 116 -18.92 14.73 -11.37
C ASN A 116 -18.84 13.82 -10.14
N ARG A 117 -19.64 14.08 -9.10
CA ARG A 117 -19.60 13.32 -7.83
C ARG A 117 -19.68 11.80 -8.01
N ALA A 118 -20.36 11.32 -9.05
CA ALA A 118 -20.49 9.89 -9.34
C ALA A 118 -19.12 9.18 -9.49
N LEU A 119 -18.09 9.89 -9.95
CA LEU A 119 -16.71 9.38 -10.05
C LEU A 119 -16.08 9.12 -8.67
N PHE A 120 -16.55 9.82 -7.64
CA PHE A 120 -16.02 9.74 -6.27
C PHE A 120 -16.89 8.88 -5.36
N MET A 121 -17.94 8.24 -5.90
CA MET A 121 -18.77 7.32 -5.14
C MET A 121 -17.90 6.18 -4.65
N HIS A 122 -17.91 5.95 -3.34
CA HIS A 122 -17.12 4.90 -2.72
C HIS A 122 -17.74 3.55 -3.05
N ASP A 123 -16.94 2.66 -3.63
CA ASP A 123 -17.30 1.28 -3.91
C ASP A 123 -16.37 0.38 -3.10
N ASN A 124 -16.95 -0.50 -2.28
CA ASN A 124 -16.19 -1.48 -1.51
C ASN A 124 -15.72 -2.64 -2.41
N ARG A 125 -16.20 -2.72 -3.65
CA ARG A 125 -15.67 -3.67 -4.62
C ARG A 125 -14.17 -3.45 -4.72
N GLN A 126 -13.42 -4.54 -4.53
CA GLN A 126 -11.96 -4.59 -4.62
C GLN A 126 -11.21 -3.97 -3.43
N GLU A 127 -11.87 -3.64 -2.31
CA GLU A 127 -11.19 -3.22 -1.07
C GLU A 127 -10.17 -4.27 -0.59
N GLU A 128 -10.53 -5.55 -0.63
CA GLU A 128 -9.63 -6.65 -0.29
C GLU A 128 -8.40 -6.68 -1.21
N LEU A 129 -8.59 -6.42 -2.51
CA LEU A 129 -7.51 -6.36 -3.48
C LEU A 129 -6.59 -5.15 -3.23
N GLU A 130 -7.15 -4.00 -2.85
CA GLU A 130 -6.40 -2.80 -2.43
C GLU A 130 -5.55 -3.08 -1.18
N ILE A 131 -6.12 -3.73 -0.17
CA ILE A 131 -5.39 -4.13 1.04
C ILE A 131 -4.23 -5.07 0.70
N MET A 132 -4.51 -6.09 -0.10
CA MET A 132 -3.54 -7.14 -0.45
C MET A 132 -2.42 -6.65 -1.36
N THR A 133 -2.73 -5.86 -2.39
CA THR A 133 -1.72 -5.28 -3.30
C THR A 133 -0.83 -4.27 -2.58
N ARG A 134 -1.37 -3.46 -1.67
CA ARG A 134 -0.56 -2.57 -0.83
C ARG A 134 0.29 -3.33 0.18
N HIS A 135 -0.23 -4.41 0.76
CA HIS A 135 0.56 -5.30 1.62
C HIS A 135 1.73 -5.93 0.86
N MET A 136 1.47 -6.46 -0.35
CA MET A 136 2.47 -6.98 -1.26
C MET A 136 3.60 -5.98 -1.52
N ASN A 137 3.25 -4.74 -1.83
CA ASN A 137 4.22 -3.68 -2.07
C ASN A 137 5.09 -3.39 -0.84
N ARG A 138 4.50 -3.38 0.37
CA ARG A 138 5.27 -3.24 1.62
C ARG A 138 6.25 -4.41 1.84
N LEU A 139 5.80 -5.66 1.64
CA LEU A 139 6.67 -6.83 1.77
C LEU A 139 7.85 -6.79 0.78
N LYS A 140 7.58 -6.43 -0.49
CA LYS A 140 8.61 -6.28 -1.52
C LYS A 140 9.61 -5.18 -1.18
N LYS A 141 9.14 -4.05 -0.61
CA LYS A 141 10.01 -2.99 -0.12
C LYS A 141 10.93 -3.50 1.00
N HIS A 142 10.38 -4.14 2.03
CA HIS A 142 11.19 -4.71 3.11
C HIS A 142 12.21 -5.73 2.61
N GLN A 143 11.83 -6.62 1.69
CA GLN A 143 12.77 -7.56 1.08
C GLN A 143 13.90 -6.82 0.33
N SER A 144 13.57 -5.75 -0.39
CA SER A 144 14.57 -4.93 -1.08
C SER A 144 15.54 -4.28 -0.09
N ASP A 145 15.03 -3.72 1.01
CA ASP A 145 15.85 -3.10 2.06
C ASP A 145 16.82 -4.12 2.67
N TRP A 146 16.37 -5.36 2.92
CA TRP A 146 17.23 -6.44 3.40
C TRP A 146 18.28 -6.87 2.37
N LYS A 147 17.94 -6.90 1.07
CA LYS A 147 18.90 -7.21 -0.01
C LYS A 147 20.01 -6.16 -0.13
N VAL A 148 19.66 -4.89 0.12
CA VAL A 148 20.64 -3.79 0.19
C VAL A 148 21.59 -4.03 1.36
N GLN A 149 21.06 -4.25 2.57
CA GLN A 149 21.87 -4.55 3.76
C GLN A 149 22.74 -5.80 3.59
N TYR A 150 22.22 -6.84 2.94
CA TYR A 150 22.99 -8.03 2.59
C TYR A 150 24.20 -7.70 1.71
N THR A 151 23.99 -6.85 0.70
CA THR A 151 25.05 -6.47 -0.24
C THR A 151 26.12 -5.67 0.48
N GLU A 152 25.71 -4.71 1.33
CA GLU A 152 26.63 -3.92 2.16
C GLU A 152 27.44 -4.79 3.11
N CYS A 153 26.79 -5.73 3.81
CA CYS A 153 27.46 -6.66 4.71
C CYS A 153 28.43 -7.59 3.97
N LEU A 154 28.02 -8.09 2.80
CA LEU A 154 28.86 -8.96 1.97
C LEU A 154 30.08 -8.23 1.40
N ASP A 155 29.90 -6.98 0.96
CA ASP A 155 31.00 -6.15 0.43
C ASP A 155 32.03 -5.81 1.53
N ILE A 156 31.65 -5.90 2.81
CA ILE A 156 32.59 -5.79 3.95
C ILE A 156 33.26 -7.13 4.26
N ILE A 157 32.50 -8.22 4.31
CA ILE A 157 33.00 -9.54 4.76
C ILE A 157 33.82 -10.25 3.68
N PHE A 158 33.36 -10.23 2.43
CA PHE A 158 33.97 -10.94 1.31
C PHE A 158 33.70 -10.21 -0.02
N PRO A 159 34.31 -9.04 -0.23
CA PRO A 159 34.05 -8.20 -1.40
C PRO A 159 34.31 -8.91 -2.74
N GLU A 160 35.21 -9.88 -2.81
CA GLU A 160 35.58 -10.58 -4.05
C GLU A 160 34.57 -11.66 -4.47
N LEU A 161 33.66 -12.09 -3.59
CA LEU A 161 32.78 -13.23 -3.84
C LEU A 161 31.91 -13.05 -5.11
N HIS A 162 31.52 -11.81 -5.42
CA HIS A 162 30.70 -11.50 -6.59
C HIS A 162 31.38 -11.79 -7.94
N GLN A 163 32.69 -12.01 -7.95
CA GLN A 163 33.45 -12.38 -9.15
C GLN A 163 33.15 -13.81 -9.60
N VAL A 164 32.73 -14.67 -8.66
CA VAL A 164 32.50 -16.12 -8.91
C VAL A 164 31.01 -16.46 -8.89
N VAL A 165 30.24 -15.82 -8.02
CA VAL A 165 28.82 -16.16 -7.82
C VAL A 165 27.91 -14.94 -7.90
N THR A 166 26.65 -15.16 -8.28
CA THR A 166 25.63 -14.12 -8.21
C THR A 166 25.27 -13.84 -6.75
N LYS A 167 25.38 -12.57 -6.32
CA LYS A 167 25.16 -12.14 -4.93
C LYS A 167 23.87 -12.71 -4.32
N HIS A 168 22.77 -12.72 -5.07
CA HIS A 168 21.46 -13.21 -4.59
C HIS A 168 21.06 -14.52 -5.25
N SER A 169 21.36 -15.64 -4.61
CA SER A 169 20.85 -16.95 -5.01
C SER A 169 20.71 -17.88 -3.81
N ASP A 170 19.80 -18.85 -3.88
CA ASP A 170 19.52 -19.76 -2.77
C ASP A 170 20.76 -20.51 -2.28
N TYR A 171 21.62 -20.94 -3.21
CA TYR A 171 22.84 -21.68 -2.87
C TYR A 171 23.92 -20.79 -2.25
N VAL A 172 23.99 -19.51 -2.65
CA VAL A 172 24.91 -18.54 -2.03
C VAL A 172 24.43 -18.18 -0.62
N TYR A 173 23.13 -18.03 -0.41
CA TYR A 173 22.56 -17.88 0.92
C TYR A 173 22.81 -19.10 1.80
N GLU A 174 22.72 -20.31 1.25
CA GLU A 174 23.08 -21.53 1.98
C GLU A 174 24.57 -21.57 2.32
N LEU A 175 25.45 -21.24 1.37
CA LEU A 175 26.89 -21.12 1.57
C LEU A 175 27.22 -20.17 2.72
N LEU A 176 26.71 -18.94 2.67
CA LEU A 176 27.00 -17.91 3.65
C LEU A 176 26.36 -18.18 5.02
N LYS A 177 25.24 -18.92 5.08
CA LYS A 177 24.71 -19.36 6.38
C LYS A 177 25.57 -20.44 7.04
N ARG A 178 26.16 -21.34 6.26
CA ARG A 178 27.04 -22.40 6.79
C ARG A 178 28.45 -21.89 7.07
N PHE A 179 28.98 -21.06 6.18
CA PHE A 179 30.35 -20.54 6.18
C PHE A 179 30.31 -19.03 5.91
N PRO A 180 29.99 -18.19 6.93
CA PRO A 180 29.71 -16.77 6.75
C PRO A 180 30.94 -15.90 6.46
N SER A 181 32.15 -16.45 6.44
CA SER A 181 33.40 -15.70 6.25
C SER A 181 34.40 -16.48 5.39
N PRO A 182 35.30 -15.78 4.66
CA PRO A 182 36.36 -16.42 3.86
C PRO A 182 37.15 -17.47 4.65
N GLU A 183 37.51 -17.17 5.90
CA GLU A 183 38.30 -18.06 6.77
C GLU A 183 37.52 -19.34 7.11
N LYS A 184 36.20 -19.22 7.35
CA LYS A 184 35.33 -20.39 7.57
C LYS A 184 35.16 -21.22 6.30
N MET A 185 35.13 -20.59 5.12
CA MET A 185 35.08 -21.32 3.84
C MET A 185 36.37 -22.11 3.59
N VAL A 186 37.54 -21.48 3.82
CA VAL A 186 38.85 -22.15 3.72
C VAL A 186 38.96 -23.31 4.71
N THR A 187 38.56 -23.09 5.96
CA THR A 187 38.58 -24.12 7.01
C THR A 187 37.68 -25.31 6.68
N ALA A 188 36.51 -25.05 6.07
CA ALA A 188 35.58 -26.10 5.67
C ALA A 188 36.12 -26.94 4.49
N GLY A 189 36.81 -26.29 3.54
CA GLY A 189 37.42 -26.95 2.39
C GLY A 189 36.44 -27.44 1.33
N PHE A 190 37.00 -27.97 0.24
CA PHE A 190 36.24 -28.33 -0.97
C PHE A 190 35.11 -29.33 -0.71
N ASP A 191 35.40 -30.38 0.06
CA ASP A 191 34.45 -31.47 0.34
C ASP A 191 33.18 -30.96 1.05
N LYS A 192 33.30 -29.93 1.89
CA LYS A 192 32.15 -29.32 2.58
C LYS A 192 31.41 -28.30 1.74
N LEU A 193 32.12 -27.57 0.88
CA LEU A 193 31.49 -26.62 -0.03
C LEU A 193 30.61 -27.35 -1.06
N ILE A 194 31.07 -28.46 -1.61
CA ILE A 194 30.33 -29.20 -2.65
C ILE A 194 29.05 -29.90 -2.13
N GLU A 195 28.91 -30.05 -0.81
CA GLU A 195 27.65 -30.50 -0.19
C GLU A 195 26.50 -29.50 -0.39
N ILE A 196 26.79 -28.23 -0.73
CA ILE A 196 25.78 -27.21 -0.98
C ILE A 196 25.14 -27.42 -2.35
N LYS A 197 23.83 -27.61 -2.36
CA LYS A 197 23.09 -27.92 -3.59
C LYS A 197 23.21 -26.77 -4.60
N ARG A 198 23.55 -27.08 -5.85
CA ARG A 198 23.77 -26.14 -6.97
C ARG A 198 25.07 -25.32 -6.90
N LEU A 199 25.91 -25.50 -5.88
CA LEU A 199 27.29 -25.02 -5.96
C LEU A 199 28.07 -25.97 -6.87
N THR A 200 28.70 -25.44 -7.91
CA THR A 200 29.49 -26.27 -8.85
C THR A 200 30.89 -26.50 -8.29
N ALA A 201 31.54 -27.59 -8.69
CA ALA A 201 32.94 -27.85 -8.34
C ALA A 201 33.86 -26.68 -8.75
N LYS A 202 33.60 -26.08 -9.91
CA LYS A 202 34.31 -24.89 -10.37
C LYS A 202 34.15 -23.73 -9.39
N HIS A 203 32.91 -23.34 -9.04
CA HIS A 203 32.69 -22.25 -8.09
C HIS A 203 33.32 -22.53 -6.72
N ALA A 204 33.27 -23.78 -6.24
CA ALA A 204 33.88 -24.15 -4.97
C ALA A 204 35.42 -23.96 -4.99
N LEU A 205 36.09 -24.36 -6.08
CA LEU A 205 37.52 -24.14 -6.25
C LEU A 205 37.86 -22.65 -6.37
N ASP A 206 37.13 -21.91 -7.22
CA ASP A 206 37.33 -20.47 -7.41
C ASP A 206 37.14 -19.71 -6.08
N ILE A 207 36.16 -20.09 -5.25
CA ILE A 207 35.97 -19.53 -3.90
C ILE A 207 37.17 -19.81 -2.99
N LEU A 208 37.67 -21.05 -2.98
CA LEU A 208 38.82 -21.44 -2.15
C LEU A 208 40.14 -20.81 -2.62
N GLU A 209 40.24 -20.39 -3.88
CA GLU A 209 41.36 -19.62 -4.40
C GLU A 209 41.29 -18.14 -3.99
N LEU A 210 40.09 -17.54 -4.01
CA LEU A 210 39.88 -16.15 -3.61
C LEU A 210 39.93 -15.92 -2.11
N ALA A 211 39.33 -16.82 -1.32
CA ALA A 211 39.11 -16.61 0.11
C ALA A 211 40.39 -16.32 0.93
N PRO A 212 41.54 -17.02 0.73
CA PRO A 212 42.78 -16.73 1.45
C PRO A 212 43.36 -15.33 1.17
N ASN A 213 43.00 -14.73 0.03
CA ASN A 213 43.52 -13.44 -0.43
C ASN A 213 42.48 -12.31 -0.30
N SER A 214 41.34 -12.58 0.35
CA SER A 214 40.28 -11.58 0.50
C SER A 214 40.73 -10.40 1.35
N ILE A 215 40.36 -9.18 0.92
CA ILE A 215 40.57 -7.95 1.70
C ILE A 215 39.44 -7.70 2.71
N GLY A 216 38.48 -8.64 2.81
CA GLY A 216 37.31 -8.52 3.67
C GLY A 216 37.65 -8.37 5.15
N THR A 217 36.80 -7.65 5.88
CA THR A 217 36.90 -7.49 7.34
C THR A 217 35.86 -8.35 8.03
N THR A 218 36.33 -9.35 8.75
CA THR A 218 35.48 -10.36 9.40
C THR A 218 35.39 -10.15 10.91
N SER A 219 34.24 -10.46 11.49
CA SER A 219 34.03 -10.51 12.93
C SER A 219 32.83 -11.40 13.25
N LEU A 220 32.80 -11.99 14.45
CA LEU A 220 31.65 -12.80 14.89
C LEU A 220 30.33 -12.02 14.84
N ALA A 221 30.37 -10.71 15.10
CA ALA A 221 29.19 -9.86 15.03
C ALA A 221 28.68 -9.70 13.58
N ARG A 222 29.58 -9.50 12.62
CA ARG A 222 29.23 -9.38 11.19
C ARG A 222 28.73 -10.70 10.60
N GLU A 223 29.35 -11.81 10.99
CA GLU A 223 28.90 -13.14 10.60
C GLU A 223 27.48 -13.43 11.10
N PHE A 224 27.21 -13.08 12.37
CA PHE A 224 25.88 -13.21 12.95
C PHE A 224 24.84 -12.34 12.22
N GLU A 225 25.16 -11.07 12.02
CA GLU A 225 24.32 -10.11 11.29
C GLU A 225 24.01 -10.60 9.86
N LEU A 226 25.01 -11.08 9.11
CA LEU A 226 24.83 -11.60 7.75
C LEU A 226 23.82 -12.75 7.72
N ILE A 227 23.92 -13.67 8.68
CA ILE A 227 23.00 -14.82 8.79
C ILE A 227 21.57 -14.33 9.03
N GLU A 228 21.35 -13.42 9.98
CA GLU A 228 20.01 -12.86 10.27
C GLU A 228 19.44 -12.10 9.06
N ILE A 229 20.26 -11.34 8.34
CA ILE A 229 19.84 -10.66 7.11
C ILE A 229 19.37 -11.67 6.07
N ILE A 230 20.12 -12.75 5.84
CA ILE A 230 19.74 -13.81 4.89
C ILE A 230 18.42 -14.45 5.30
N GLU A 231 18.24 -14.76 6.58
CA GLU A 231 17.00 -15.33 7.11
C GLU A 231 15.80 -14.39 6.90
N ASN A 232 15.99 -13.08 7.10
CA ASN A 232 14.97 -12.08 6.81
C ASN A 232 14.61 -12.05 5.32
N ILE A 233 15.60 -12.07 4.40
CA ILE A 233 15.32 -12.11 2.95
C ILE A 233 14.44 -13.33 2.59
N GLN A 234 14.80 -14.50 3.13
CA GLN A 234 14.07 -15.76 2.89
C GLN A 234 12.67 -15.74 3.53
N HIS A 235 12.54 -15.14 4.71
CA HIS A 235 11.26 -14.95 5.38
C HIS A 235 10.31 -14.08 4.53
N TYR A 236 10.78 -12.92 4.07
CA TYR A 236 9.97 -12.04 3.22
C TYR A 236 9.66 -12.68 1.86
N GLU A 237 10.54 -13.50 1.30
CA GLU A 237 10.24 -14.25 0.08
C GLU A 237 9.06 -15.21 0.26
N LYS A 238 9.01 -15.92 1.40
CA LYS A 238 7.88 -16.79 1.75
C LYS A 238 6.59 -15.99 1.92
N LEU A 239 6.62 -14.87 2.64
CA LEU A 239 5.45 -14.01 2.81
C LEU A 239 4.94 -13.45 1.48
N ILE A 240 5.85 -13.05 0.59
CA ILE A 240 5.51 -12.58 -0.77
C ILE A 240 4.79 -13.70 -1.52
N LYS A 241 5.33 -14.92 -1.58
CA LYS A 241 4.68 -16.05 -2.26
C LYS A 241 3.29 -16.37 -1.71
N GLN A 242 3.13 -16.33 -0.38
CA GLN A 242 1.83 -16.54 0.27
C GLN A 242 0.81 -15.44 -0.09
N THR A 243 1.27 -14.19 -0.12
CA THR A 243 0.43 -13.04 -0.46
C THR A 243 0.07 -13.03 -1.95
N GLU A 244 1.00 -13.44 -2.84
CA GLU A 244 0.75 -13.58 -4.29
C GLU A 244 -0.37 -14.60 -4.54
N LYS A 245 -0.31 -15.76 -3.88
CA LYS A 245 -1.37 -16.77 -3.97
C LYS A 245 -2.74 -16.22 -3.57
N LYS A 246 -2.80 -15.42 -2.49
CA LYS A 246 -4.06 -14.81 -2.03
C LYS A 246 -4.59 -13.76 -3.01
N ILE A 247 -3.71 -12.99 -3.64
CA ILE A 247 -4.09 -12.05 -4.71
C ILE A 247 -4.63 -12.81 -5.92
N ASP A 248 -3.99 -13.93 -6.31
CA ASP A 248 -4.45 -14.74 -7.44
C ASP A 248 -5.84 -15.36 -7.17
N GLU A 249 -6.11 -15.80 -5.94
CA GLU A 249 -7.44 -16.27 -5.51
C GLU A 249 -8.50 -15.16 -5.69
N LEU A 250 -8.24 -13.95 -5.20
CA LEU A 250 -9.15 -12.79 -5.38
C LEU A 250 -9.34 -12.42 -6.86
N MET A 251 -8.26 -12.46 -7.64
CA MET A 251 -8.30 -12.14 -9.07
C MET A 251 -9.11 -13.17 -9.87
N ALA A 252 -9.09 -14.44 -9.47
CA ALA A 252 -9.88 -15.48 -10.11
C ALA A 252 -11.38 -15.28 -9.89
N GLU A 253 -11.79 -14.82 -8.69
CA GLU A 253 -13.19 -14.51 -8.38
C GLU A 253 -13.73 -13.30 -9.17
N LEU A 254 -12.86 -12.31 -9.44
CA LEU A 254 -13.25 -11.11 -10.19
C LEU A 254 -13.53 -11.38 -11.68
N ASN A 255 -12.95 -12.43 -12.25
CA ASN A 255 -13.07 -12.82 -13.67
C ASN A 255 -12.95 -11.62 -14.64
N SER A 256 -11.97 -10.74 -14.39
CA SER A 256 -11.81 -9.49 -15.13
C SER A 256 -11.11 -9.70 -16.47
N VAL A 257 -11.59 -9.01 -17.51
CA VAL A 257 -10.98 -9.02 -18.85
C VAL A 257 -9.62 -8.32 -18.91
N ILE A 258 -9.21 -7.59 -17.88
CA ILE A 258 -7.94 -6.84 -17.90
C ILE A 258 -6.72 -7.75 -18.12
N THR A 259 -6.79 -9.01 -17.70
CA THR A 259 -5.73 -10.01 -17.87
C THR A 259 -5.64 -10.55 -19.30
N THR A 260 -6.64 -10.28 -20.16
CA THR A 260 -6.58 -10.62 -21.59
C THR A 260 -5.77 -9.62 -22.41
N VAL A 261 -5.39 -8.48 -21.82
CA VAL A 261 -4.57 -7.47 -22.49
C VAL A 261 -3.11 -7.94 -22.55
N PRO A 262 -2.50 -8.06 -23.75
CA PRO A 262 -1.11 -8.47 -23.88
C PRO A 262 -0.17 -7.60 -23.04
N GLY A 263 0.69 -8.25 -22.24
CA GLY A 263 1.64 -7.56 -21.36
C GLY A 263 1.11 -7.24 -19.96
N ILE A 264 -0.19 -7.42 -19.68
CA ILE A 264 -0.76 -7.24 -18.34
C ILE A 264 -0.83 -8.59 -17.60
N SER A 265 0.14 -8.82 -16.71
CA SER A 265 0.10 -9.96 -15.79
C SER A 265 -0.94 -9.79 -14.68
N ASN A 266 -1.34 -10.88 -14.01
CA ASN A 266 -2.20 -10.85 -12.83
C ASN A 266 -1.74 -9.84 -11.78
N ARG A 267 -0.43 -9.74 -11.57
CA ARG A 267 0.16 -8.76 -10.65
C ARG A 267 -0.17 -7.33 -11.06
N LEU A 268 0.10 -6.96 -12.32
CA LEU A 268 -0.19 -5.60 -12.79
C LEU A 268 -1.70 -5.33 -12.83
N ALA A 269 -2.48 -6.29 -13.32
CA ALA A 269 -3.94 -6.26 -13.32
C ALA A 269 -4.50 -6.00 -11.93
N SER A 270 -4.02 -6.73 -10.91
CA SER A 270 -4.50 -6.61 -9.53
C SER A 270 -4.31 -5.20 -8.97
N VAL A 271 -3.15 -4.57 -9.25
CA VAL A 271 -2.85 -3.20 -8.81
C VAL A 271 -3.74 -2.19 -9.54
N ILE A 272 -3.91 -2.34 -10.86
CA ILE A 272 -4.78 -1.44 -11.62
C ILE A 272 -6.21 -1.52 -11.09
N LEU A 273 -6.77 -2.73 -10.96
CA LEU A 273 -8.12 -2.93 -10.45
C LEU A 273 -8.26 -2.31 -9.04
N ALA A 274 -7.36 -2.66 -8.11
CA ALA A 274 -7.36 -2.13 -6.76
C ALA A 274 -7.44 -0.59 -6.68
N GLU A 275 -6.73 0.13 -7.55
CA GLU A 275 -6.68 1.59 -7.50
C GLU A 275 -7.81 2.27 -8.30
N ILE A 276 -8.32 1.65 -9.38
CA ILE A 276 -9.49 2.19 -10.12
C ILE A 276 -10.82 1.87 -9.41
N ARG A 277 -10.86 0.79 -8.62
CA ARG A 277 -12.00 0.23 -7.87
C ARG A 277 -13.18 -0.24 -8.72
N ASN A 278 -13.70 0.60 -9.61
CA ASN A 278 -14.81 0.26 -10.48
C ASN A 278 -14.66 0.96 -11.84
N ILE A 279 -14.33 0.18 -12.87
CA ILE A 279 -14.15 0.71 -14.22
C ILE A 279 -15.43 1.35 -14.80
N ASN A 280 -16.61 0.94 -14.34
CA ASN A 280 -17.89 1.41 -14.86
C ASN A 280 -18.26 2.82 -14.38
N THR A 281 -17.47 3.41 -13.48
CA THR A 281 -17.62 4.84 -13.14
C THR A 281 -17.12 5.74 -14.27
N PHE A 282 -16.28 5.22 -15.18
CA PHE A 282 -15.71 5.95 -16.30
C PHE A 282 -16.51 5.68 -17.59
N ASN A 283 -17.08 6.74 -18.17
CA ASN A 283 -17.83 6.65 -19.42
C ASN A 283 -16.93 6.48 -20.66
N HIS A 284 -15.69 6.97 -20.59
CA HIS A 284 -14.69 6.87 -21.66
C HIS A 284 -13.27 6.91 -21.10
N SER A 285 -12.31 6.39 -21.88
CA SER A 285 -10.90 6.23 -21.48
C SER A 285 -10.24 7.51 -20.98
N ALA A 286 -10.57 8.67 -21.58
CA ALA A 286 -10.01 9.95 -21.14
C ALA A 286 -10.35 10.28 -19.67
N GLN A 287 -11.53 9.91 -19.16
CA GLN A 287 -11.85 10.13 -17.74
C GLN A 287 -10.95 9.32 -16.81
N LEU A 288 -10.61 8.09 -17.20
CA LEU A 288 -9.67 7.26 -16.46
C LEU A 288 -8.25 7.86 -16.50
N GLN A 289 -7.85 8.42 -17.64
CA GLN A 289 -6.57 9.11 -17.78
C GLN A 289 -6.47 10.36 -16.89
N THR A 290 -7.54 11.19 -16.87
CA THR A 290 -7.64 12.35 -15.96
C THR A 290 -7.60 11.92 -14.51
N PHE A 291 -8.33 10.86 -14.14
CA PHE A 291 -8.33 10.29 -12.79
C PHE A 291 -6.93 9.81 -12.36
N ALA A 292 -6.19 9.18 -13.26
CA ALA A 292 -4.81 8.78 -13.05
C ALA A 292 -3.81 9.95 -13.02
N GLY A 293 -4.25 11.18 -13.33
CA GLY A 293 -3.38 12.36 -13.40
C GLY A 293 -2.42 12.34 -14.60
N LEU A 294 -2.76 11.61 -15.66
CA LEU A 294 -1.92 11.41 -16.85
C LEU A 294 -2.35 12.27 -18.05
N GLU A 295 -3.29 13.19 -17.83
CA GLU A 295 -3.72 14.14 -18.85
C GLU A 295 -2.67 15.25 -19.00
N LEU A 296 -2.33 15.58 -20.24
CA LEU A 296 -1.36 16.65 -20.52
C LEU A 296 -1.96 17.99 -20.09
N ALA A 297 -1.32 18.65 -19.12
CA ALA A 297 -1.64 20.03 -18.79
C ALA A 297 -1.16 20.92 -19.95
N ILE A 298 -2.10 21.44 -20.74
CA ILE A 298 -1.81 22.53 -21.67
C ILE A 298 -1.76 23.80 -20.82
N TYR A 299 -0.55 24.32 -20.63
CA TYR A 299 -0.29 25.65 -20.05
C TYR A 299 -0.17 26.70 -21.14
#